data_AF-A0A0G0A4J5-F1
#
_entry.id   AF-A0A0G0A4J5-F1
#
_cell.length_a   1.000
_cell.length_b   1.000
_cell.length_c   1.000
_cell.angle_alpha   90.00
_cell.angle_beta   90.00
_cell.angle_gamma   90.00
#
_symmetry.space_group_name_H-M   'P 1'
#
loop_
_entity.id
_entity.type
_entity.pdbx_description
1 polymer ?
#
loop_
_entity_poly.entity_id
_entity_poly.type
_entity_poly.pdbx_seq_one_letter_code
_entity_poly.pdbx_strand_id
1 'polypeptide(L)'
;MKNLDVAEILSIDANNLKQKQFEALKQHGIDVLTEIIDLLKKDKFDDIRQRTFYSPAGDGMGSNNNCIEFNWCNDKDSVDIDSYLDTLESLKKK
;
A
#
# COMPACT_ATOMS: atom_id res chain seq x y z
N MET A 1 21.17 18.20 3.12
CA MET A 1 21.10 16.73 3.25
C MET A 1 22.01 16.32 4.39
N LYS A 2 21.50 15.57 5.39
CA LYS A 2 22.36 14.96 6.40
C LYS A 2 23.09 13.81 5.71
N ASN A 3 24.42 13.81 5.73
CA ASN A 3 25.20 12.63 5.38
C ASN A 3 24.99 11.61 6.50
N LEU A 4 24.40 10.48 6.16
CA LEU A 4 24.32 9.33 7.06
C LEU A 4 25.72 8.76 7.26
N ASP A 5 26.10 8.53 8.52
CA ASP A 5 27.36 7.89 8.87
C ASP A 5 27.29 6.39 8.51
N VAL A 6 28.39 5.83 8.01
CA VAL A 6 28.51 4.40 7.69
C VAL A 6 28.25 3.56 8.94
N ALA A 7 28.71 4.01 10.11
CA ALA A 7 28.46 3.33 11.38
C ALA A 7 26.96 3.27 11.72
N GLU A 8 26.21 4.33 11.41
CA GLU A 8 24.77 4.40 11.63
C GLU A 8 24.03 3.37 10.75
N ILE A 9 24.40 3.27 9.46
CA ILE A 9 23.81 2.29 8.54
C ILE A 9 24.10 0.86 8.99
N LEU A 10 25.34 0.56 9.37
CA LEU A 10 25.74 -0.78 9.81
C LEU A 10 25.12 -1.19 11.16
N SER A 11 24.66 -0.22 11.96
CA SER A 11 24.00 -0.46 13.24
C SER A 11 22.51 -0.79 13.13
N ILE A 12 21.92 -0.66 11.94
CA ILE A 12 20.49 -0.94 11.72
C ILE A 12 20.22 -2.44 11.92
N ASP A 13 19.38 -2.76 12.90
CA ASP A 13 18.78 -4.08 13.02
C ASP A 13 17.75 -4.28 11.91
N ALA A 14 18.20 -4.86 10.80
CA ALA A 14 17.39 -5.12 9.62
C ALA A 14 16.16 -5.98 9.92
N ASN A 15 16.24 -6.90 10.90
CA ASN A 15 15.12 -7.76 11.27
C ASN A 15 14.05 -7.01 12.07
N ASN A 16 14.47 -6.07 12.92
CA ASN A 16 13.57 -5.17 13.62
C ASN A 16 12.93 -4.17 12.64
N LEU A 17 13.72 -3.59 11.74
CA LEU A 17 13.23 -2.68 10.71
C LEU A 17 12.18 -3.35 9.83
N LYS A 18 12.48 -4.56 9.32
CA LYS A 18 11.55 -5.34 8.49
C LYS A 18 10.23 -5.63 9.20
N GLN A 19 10.28 -5.97 10.50
CA GLN A 19 9.08 -6.19 11.31
C GLN A 19 8.24 -4.91 11.45
N LYS A 20 8.87 -3.77 11.72
CA LYS A 20 8.18 -2.48 11.81
C LYS A 20 7.54 -2.08 10.47
N GLN A 21 8.23 -2.32 9.37
CA GLN A 21 7.69 -2.09 8.03
C GLN A 21 6.48 -2.99 7.75
N PHE A 22 6.54 -4.27 8.11
CA PHE A 22 5.41 -5.20 8.00
C PHE A 22 4.20 -4.72 8.80
N GLU A 23 4.38 -4.34 10.06
CA GLU A 23 3.30 -3.88 10.94
C GLU A 23 2.67 -2.58 10.44
N ALA A 24 3.50 -1.61 10.05
CA ALA A 24 3.04 -0.34 9.52
C ALA A 24 2.28 -0.51 8.21
N LEU A 25 2.81 -1.31 7.28
CA LEU A 25 2.15 -1.60 6.01
C LEU A 25 0.83 -2.30 6.28
N LYS A 26 0.81 -3.39 7.06
CA LYS A 26 -0.42 -4.10 7.43
C LYS A 26 -1.50 -3.17 7.99
N GLN A 27 -1.13 -2.27 8.90
CA GLN A 27 -2.07 -1.32 9.49
C GLN A 27 -2.63 -0.36 8.43
N HIS A 28 -1.79 0.15 7.53
CA HIS A 28 -2.23 0.99 6.42
C HIS A 28 -3.32 0.32 5.58
N GLY A 29 -3.14 -0.96 5.20
CA GLY A 29 -4.18 -1.68 4.44
C GLY A 29 -5.49 -1.87 5.21
N ILE A 30 -5.43 -2.06 6.53
CA ILE A 30 -6.63 -2.11 7.39
C ILE A 30 -7.34 -0.75 7.40
N ASP A 31 -6.58 0.34 7.49
CA ASP A 31 -7.12 1.70 7.53
C ASP A 31 -7.83 2.04 6.21
N VAL A 32 -7.23 1.69 5.05
CA VAL A 32 -7.84 1.85 3.72
C VAL A 32 -9.21 1.15 3.65
N LEU A 33 -9.25 -0.13 4.04
CA LEU A 33 -10.49 -0.92 4.00
C LEU A 33 -11.53 -0.41 4.98
N THR A 34 -11.11 0.02 6.17
CA THR A 34 -11.98 0.57 7.20
C THR A 34 -12.63 1.86 6.73
N GLU A 35 -11.86 2.75 6.10
CA GLU A 35 -12.39 3.99 5.53
C GLU A 35 -13.45 3.72 4.46
N ILE A 36 -13.19 2.78 3.54
CA ILE A 36 -14.16 2.40 2.50
C ILE A 36 -15.44 1.85 3.11
N ILE A 37 -15.33 0.99 4.12
CA ILE A 37 -16.48 0.46 4.87
C ILE A 37 -17.29 1.61 5.49
N ASP A 38 -16.62 2.60 6.10
CA ASP A 38 -17.29 3.72 6.75
C ASP A 38 -17.93 4.70 5.75
N LEU A 39 -17.33 4.91 4.58
CA LEU A 39 -17.94 5.66 3.48
C LEU A 39 -19.17 4.92 2.94
N LEU A 40 -19.10 3.61 2.82
CA LEU A 40 -20.19 2.78 2.33
C LEU A 40 -21.41 2.82 3.27
N LYS A 41 -21.18 2.75 4.59
CA LYS A 41 -22.26 2.90 5.60
C LYS A 41 -22.95 4.27 5.56
N LYS A 42 -22.31 5.29 4.99
CA LYS A 42 -22.79 6.67 4.92
C LYS A 42 -23.30 7.06 3.52
N ASP A 43 -23.43 6.08 2.62
CA ASP A 43 -23.82 6.27 1.21
C ASP A 43 -22.93 7.29 0.46
N LYS A 44 -21.64 7.38 0.81
CA LYS A 44 -20.66 8.30 0.21
C LYS A 44 -19.98 7.71 -1.03
N PHE A 45 -20.77 7.36 -2.04
CA PHE A 45 -20.27 6.62 -3.21
C PHE A 45 -19.23 7.37 -4.03
N ASP A 46 -19.33 8.69 -4.16
CA ASP A 46 -18.35 9.48 -4.91
C ASP A 46 -16.98 9.51 -4.22
N ASP A 47 -16.95 9.54 -2.89
CA ASP A 47 -15.72 9.46 -2.12
C ASP A 47 -15.07 8.08 -2.28
N ILE A 48 -15.86 7.00 -2.32
CA ILE A 48 -15.36 5.65 -2.61
C ILE A 48 -14.74 5.59 -4.01
N ARG A 49 -15.36 6.20 -5.02
CA ARG A 49 -14.81 6.24 -6.39
C ARG A 49 -13.47 6.97 -6.46
N GLN A 50 -13.28 8.02 -5.67
CA GLN A 50 -11.99 8.73 -5.56
C GLN A 50 -10.88 7.87 -4.93
N ARG A 51 -11.25 6.79 -4.22
CA ARG A 51 -10.32 5.79 -3.66
C ARG A 51 -10.04 4.62 -4.59
N THR A 52 -10.47 4.72 -5.85
CA THR A 52 -10.17 3.73 -6.87
C THR A 52 -9.31 4.33 -7.97
N PHE A 53 -8.47 3.50 -8.57
CA PHE A 53 -7.69 3.85 -9.76
C PHE A 53 -8.02 2.88 -10.89
N TYR A 54 -7.81 3.33 -12.12
CA TYR A 54 -7.96 2.49 -13.29
C TYR A 54 -6.72 1.62 -13.47
N SER A 55 -6.87 0.30 -13.32
CA SER A 55 -5.81 -0.66 -13.62
C SER A 55 -5.99 -1.21 -15.04
N PRO A 56 -5.16 -0.80 -16.02
CA PRO A 56 -5.22 -1.39 -17.36
C PRO A 56 -4.79 -2.85 -17.27
N ALA A 57 -5.66 -3.79 -17.68
CA ALA A 57 -5.20 -5.14 -17.98
C ALA A 57 -4.09 -5.04 -19.04
N GLY A 58 -2.90 -5.55 -18.71
CA GLY A 58 -1.61 -5.26 -19.34
C GLY A 58 -1.40 -5.71 -20.79
N ASP A 59 -2.46 -5.82 -21.58
CA ASP A 59 -2.43 -6.18 -23.00
C ASP A 59 -3.38 -5.34 -23.87
N GLY A 60 -4.04 -4.32 -23.30
CA GLY A 60 -4.99 -3.49 -24.04
C GLY A 60 -6.33 -4.16 -24.31
N MET A 61 -6.62 -5.34 -23.71
CA MET A 61 -7.93 -5.99 -23.77
C MET A 61 -8.87 -5.45 -22.69
N GLY A 62 -8.98 -4.11 -22.67
CA GLY A 62 -9.57 -3.29 -21.61
C GLY A 62 -10.91 -3.80 -21.08
N SER A 63 -10.90 -4.25 -19.83
CA SER A 63 -12.08 -4.24 -18.97
C SER A 63 -12.01 -3.00 -18.06
N ASN A 64 -13.16 -2.47 -17.65
CA ASN A 64 -13.25 -1.38 -16.68
C ASN A 64 -12.85 -1.90 -15.29
N ASN A 65 -11.55 -2.05 -15.06
CA ASN A 65 -10.98 -2.64 -13.86
C ASN A 65 -10.54 -1.52 -12.90
N ASN A 66 -11.53 -0.83 -12.32
CA ASN A 66 -11.23 0.06 -11.21
C ASN A 66 -10.93 -0.78 -9.97
N CYS A 67 -9.76 -0.59 -9.39
CA CYS A 67 -9.30 -1.27 -8.18
C CYS A 67 -9.24 -0.26 -7.04
N ILE A 68 -9.42 -0.73 -5.80
CA ILE A 68 -9.13 0.08 -4.62
C ILE A 68 -7.63 0.39 -4.60
N GLU A 69 -7.30 1.66 -4.35
CA GLU A 69 -5.93 2.15 -4.23
C GLU A 69 -5.35 1.83 -2.84
N PHE A 70 -4.22 1.14 -2.82
CA PHE A 70 -3.47 0.77 -1.62
C PHE A 70 -2.09 1.44 -1.53
N ASN A 71 -1.76 2.38 -2.41
CA ASN A 71 -0.48 3.06 -2.38
C ASN A 71 -0.19 3.71 -1.00
N TRP A 72 0.93 3.31 -0.40
CA TRP A 72 1.40 3.76 0.92
C TRP A 72 2.64 4.67 0.84
N CYS A 73 3.25 4.77 -0.33
CA CYS A 73 4.39 5.62 -0.58
C CYS A 73 3.92 6.89 -1.29
N ASN A 74 4.67 7.98 -1.23
CA ASN A 74 4.44 9.12 -2.14
C ASN A 74 4.84 8.77 -3.60
N ASP A 75 4.81 7.49 -3.96
CA ASP A 75 5.09 7.02 -5.30
C ASP A 75 3.97 7.41 -6.25
N LYS A 76 4.36 7.62 -7.50
CA LYS A 76 3.43 8.01 -8.57
C LYS A 76 2.63 6.83 -9.11
N ASP A 77 2.99 5.62 -8.70
CA ASP A 77 2.42 4.39 -9.22
C ASP A 77 1.26 3.95 -8.31
N SER A 78 0.13 3.67 -8.94
CA SER A 78 -1.02 3.08 -8.25
C SER A 78 -0.74 1.63 -7.89
N VAL A 79 -1.27 1.18 -6.75
CA VAL A 79 -1.04 -0.15 -6.22
C VAL A 79 -2.38 -0.83 -5.93
N ASP A 80 -2.63 -1.95 -6.60
CA ASP A 80 -3.76 -2.80 -6.29
C ASP A 80 -3.47 -3.71 -5.09
N ILE A 81 -4.49 -4.44 -4.64
CA ILE A 81 -4.38 -5.31 -3.48
C ILE A 81 -3.38 -6.46 -3.69
N ASP A 82 -3.20 -6.94 -4.93
CA ASP A 82 -2.31 -8.08 -5.20
C ASP A 82 -0.85 -7.66 -5.06
N SER A 83 -0.47 -6.56 -5.71
CA SER A 83 0.85 -5.93 -5.60
C SER A 83 1.17 -5.50 -4.15
N TYR A 84 0.14 -5.02 -3.45
CA TYR A 84 0.24 -4.69 -2.03
C TYR A 84 0.52 -5.93 -1.16
N LEU A 85 -0.16 -7.05 -1.43
CA LEU A 85 0.04 -8.31 -0.70
C LEU A 85 1.42 -8.91 -0.96
N ASP A 86 1.93 -8.88 -2.20
CA ASP A 86 3.28 -9.30 -2.53
C ASP A 86 4.33 -8.57 -1.68
N THR A 87 4.16 -7.25 -1.54
CA THR A 87 5.04 -6.43 -0.69
C THR A 87 4.91 -6.83 0.77
N LEU A 88 3.69 -7.00 1.28
CA LEU A 88 3.45 -7.39 2.66
C LEU A 88 4.03 -8.77 2.99
N GLU A 89 3.89 -9.74 2.10
CA GLU A 89 4.47 -11.08 2.23
C GLU A 89 5.99 -11.05 2.20
N SER A 90 6.59 -10.21 1.35
CA SER A 90 8.04 -10.02 1.32
C SER A 90 8.60 -9.53 2.66
N LEU A 91 7.81 -8.72 3.39
CA LEU A 91 8.13 -8.17 4.71
C LEU A 91 7.81 -9.10 5.87
N LYS A 92 6.95 -10.11 5.67
CA LYS A 92 6.62 -11.08 6.71
C LYS A 92 7.85 -11.90 7.09
N LYS A 93 8.15 -11.97 8.39
CA LYS A 93 9.20 -12.89 8.88
C LYS A 93 8.76 -14.33 8.58
N LYS A 94 9.66 -15.11 7.99
CA LYS A 94 9.52 -16.56 7.85
C LYS A 94 9.81 -17.24 9.18
#